data_AF-A0A845UHS2-F1
#
_entry.id   AF-A0A845UHS2-F1
#
_cell.length_a   1.000
_cell.length_b   1.000
_cell.length_c   1.000
_cell.angle_alpha   90.00
_cell.angle_beta   90.00
_cell.angle_gamma   90.00
#
_symmetry.space_group_name_H-M   'P 1'
#
loop_
_entity.id
_entity.type
_entity.pdbx_description
1 polymer ?
#
loop_
_entity_poly.entity_id
_entity_poly.type
_entity_poly.pdbx_seq_one_letter_code
_entity_poly.pdbx_strand_id
1 'polypeptide(L)'
;MTIQIYGIRHCDTMKKAFAWLDSQGLEYRFHDYQKAGVPTAELRHWVERWGWEALINRQGTTWRRLPESEREVADAEAAIKLMAAHPSMIRRPIWVDRDRDRDRDLLGFDVEVWEKALRR
;
A
#
# COMPACT_ATOMS: atom_id res chain seq x y z
N MET A 1 -14.70 -9.19 10.12
CA MET A 1 -13.47 -8.45 9.82
C MET A 1 -13.17 -8.68 8.37
N THR A 2 -13.27 -7.64 7.55
CA THR A 2 -13.15 -7.77 6.10
C THR A 2 -11.82 -7.16 5.68
N ILE A 3 -10.78 -8.00 5.63
CA ILE A 3 -9.42 -7.57 5.31
C ILE A 3 -9.29 -7.37 3.80
N GLN A 4 -8.82 -6.19 3.40
CA GLN A 4 -8.44 -5.88 2.04
C GLN A 4 -6.95 -5.52 2.01
N ILE A 5 -6.19 -6.26 1.22
CA ILE A 5 -4.76 -6.03 1.01
C ILE A 5 -4.56 -5.40 -0.36
N TYR A 6 -3.74 -4.36 -0.41
CA TYR A 6 -3.38 -3.66 -1.64
C TYR A 6 -1.89 -3.78 -1.94
N GLY A 7 -1.55 -3.95 -3.22
CA GLY A 7 -0.17 -4.08 -3.65
C GLY A 7 -0.02 -4.62 -5.06
N ILE A 8 1.11 -5.27 -5.31
CA ILE A 8 1.38 -6.01 -6.55
C ILE A 8 1.76 -7.44 -6.20
N ARG A 9 1.42 -8.41 -7.06
CA ARG A 9 1.66 -9.83 -6.75
C ARG A 9 3.14 -10.21 -6.70
N HIS A 10 3.97 -9.64 -7.58
CA HIS A 10 5.40 -9.95 -7.68
C HIS A 10 6.25 -9.09 -6.74
N CYS A 11 6.14 -9.32 -5.43
CA CYS A 11 6.94 -8.66 -4.41
C CYS A 11 7.16 -9.58 -3.20
N ASP A 12 8.39 -9.71 -2.72
CA ASP A 12 8.69 -10.64 -1.62
C ASP A 12 8.02 -10.25 -0.30
N THR A 13 7.89 -8.96 -0.01
CA THR A 13 7.11 -8.47 1.15
C THR A 13 5.64 -8.89 1.04
N MET A 14 5.06 -8.87 -0.16
CA MET A 14 3.68 -9.32 -0.37
C MET A 14 3.53 -10.83 -0.20
N LYS A 15 4.50 -11.63 -0.66
CA LYS A 15 4.51 -13.08 -0.42
C LYS A 15 4.53 -13.39 1.07
N LYS A 16 5.37 -12.69 1.85
CA LYS A 16 5.43 -12.82 3.32
C LYS A 16 4.10 -12.43 3.97
N ALA A 17 3.50 -11.34 3.53
CA ALA A 17 2.21 -10.88 4.02
C ALA A 17 1.07 -11.88 3.76
N PHE A 18 0.97 -12.43 2.54
CA PHE A 18 -0.02 -13.45 2.21
C PHE A 18 0.21 -14.73 3.00
N ALA A 19 1.44 -15.23 3.04
CA ALA A 19 1.76 -16.44 3.82
C ALA A 19 1.42 -16.27 5.31
N TRP A 20 1.65 -15.07 5.86
CA TRP A 20 1.25 -14.77 7.24
C TRP A 20 -0.28 -14.79 7.39
N LEU A 21 -1.04 -14.10 6.54
CA LEU A 21 -2.51 -14.10 6.58
C LEU A 21 -3.07 -15.52 6.46
N ASP A 22 -2.55 -16.31 5.52
CA ASP A 22 -2.92 -17.70 5.29
C ASP A 22 -2.63 -18.55 6.55
N SER A 23 -1.46 -18.35 7.19
CA SER A 23 -1.09 -19.06 8.42
C SER A 23 -1.95 -18.71 9.64
N GLN A 24 -2.53 -17.50 9.66
CA GLN A 24 -3.50 -17.09 10.68
C GLN A 24 -4.92 -17.56 10.37
N GLY A 25 -5.14 -18.21 9.22
CA GLY A 25 -6.46 -18.63 8.75
C GLY A 25 -7.40 -17.45 8.47
N LEU A 26 -6.85 -16.29 8.13
CA LEU A 26 -7.62 -15.07 7.87
C LEU A 26 -8.05 -15.01 6.40
N GLU A 27 -9.34 -14.80 6.16
CA GLU A 27 -9.81 -14.46 4.83
C GLU A 27 -9.47 -13.00 4.49
N TYR A 28 -8.94 -12.79 3.28
CA TYR A 28 -8.63 -11.46 2.77
C TYR A 28 -8.93 -11.36 1.27
N ARG A 29 -9.22 -10.13 0.84
CA ARG A 29 -9.28 -9.78 -0.58
C ARG A 29 -8.00 -9.09 -0.98
N PHE A 30 -7.48 -9.43 -2.16
CA PHE A 30 -6.30 -8.77 -2.71
C PHE A 30 -6.69 -7.86 -3.87
N HIS A 31 -6.29 -6.59 -3.79
CA HIS A 31 -6.39 -5.62 -4.87
C HIS A 31 -5.02 -5.45 -5.53
N ASP A 32 -4.90 -5.98 -6.74
CA ASP A 32 -3.67 -5.91 -7.53
C ASP A 32 -3.63 -4.63 -8.35
N TYR A 33 -2.73 -3.70 -7.99
CA TYR A 33 -2.61 -2.43 -8.69
C TYR A 33 -2.26 -2.59 -10.18
N GLN A 34 -1.54 -3.65 -10.56
CA GLN A 34 -1.13 -3.85 -11.95
C GLN A 34 -2.29 -4.32 -12.83
N LYS A 35 -3.32 -4.91 -12.23
CA LYS A 35 -4.49 -5.43 -12.95
C LYS A 35 -5.70 -4.51 -12.88
N ALA A 36 -5.95 -3.97 -11.69
CA ALA A 36 -7.14 -3.17 -11.42
C ALA A 36 -6.86 -1.66 -11.36
N GLY A 37 -5.60 -1.24 -11.51
CA GLY A 37 -5.18 0.14 -11.28
C GLY A 37 -5.17 0.49 -9.79
N VAL A 38 -4.69 1.70 -9.48
CA VAL A 38 -4.69 2.23 -8.11
C VAL A 38 -6.01 2.95 -7.88
N PRO A 39 -6.82 2.60 -6.86
CA PRO A 39 -8.06 3.30 -6.59
C PRO A 39 -7.76 4.72 -6.09
N THR A 40 -8.19 5.74 -6.83
CA THR A 40 -7.86 7.14 -6.52
C THR A 40 -8.39 7.60 -5.17
N ALA A 41 -9.60 7.17 -4.78
CA ALA A 41 -10.19 7.51 -3.49
C ALA A 41 -9.38 6.94 -2.32
N GLU A 42 -8.94 5.67 -2.44
CA GLU A 42 -8.09 5.02 -1.45
C GLU A 42 -6.72 5.72 -1.36
N LEU A 43 -6.12 6.02 -2.52
CA LEU A 43 -4.82 6.69 -2.57
C LEU A 43 -4.85 8.08 -1.93
N ARG A 44 -5.89 8.87 -2.20
CA ARG A 44 -6.09 10.19 -1.57
C ARG A 44 -6.18 10.07 -0.05
N HIS A 45 -6.99 9.15 0.43
CA HIS A 45 -7.12 8.90 1.87
C HIS A 45 -5.77 8.51 2.50
N TRP A 46 -5.02 7.61 1.87
CA TRP A 46 -3.70 7.21 2.40
C TRP A 46 -2.70 8.36 2.40
N VAL A 47 -2.76 9.25 1.40
CA VAL A 47 -1.91 10.45 1.33
C VAL A 47 -2.26 11.43 2.46
N GLU A 48 -3.55 11.66 2.73
CA GLU A 48 -4.00 12.48 3.86
C GLU A 48 -3.53 11.89 5.19
N ARG A 49 -3.57 10.55 5.31
CA ARG A 49 -3.24 9.85 6.54
C ARG A 49 -1.74 9.83 6.85
N TRP A 50 -0.91 9.44 5.89
CA TRP A 50 0.52 9.17 6.12
C TRP A 50 1.46 10.17 5.47
N GLY A 51 0.94 11.08 4.64
CA GLY A 51 1.75 11.85 3.72
C GLY A 51 2.13 11.03 2.49
N TRP A 52 2.28 11.71 1.36
CA TRP A 52 2.63 11.07 0.09
C TRP A 52 4.07 10.52 0.09
N GLU A 53 4.97 11.13 0.84
CA GLU A 53 6.37 10.71 0.94
C GLU A 53 6.50 9.32 1.56
N ALA A 54 5.66 9.01 2.57
CA ALA A 54 5.63 7.71 3.21
C ALA A 54 5.14 6.62 2.25
N LEU A 55 4.20 6.96 1.36
CA LEU A 55 3.64 6.03 0.38
C LEU A 55 4.58 5.71 -0.78
N ILE A 56 5.52 6.59 -1.11
CA ILE A 56 6.49 6.31 -2.17
C ILE A 56 7.65 5.46 -1.63
N ASN A 57 7.87 4.30 -2.25
CA ASN A 57 9.07 3.52 -2.01
C ASN A 57 10.27 4.14 -2.75
N ARG A 58 10.90 5.13 -2.12
CA ARG A 58 12.10 5.82 -2.65
C ARG A 58 13.31 4.90 -2.85
N GLN A 59 13.35 3.75 -2.17
CA GLN A 59 14.42 2.75 -2.33
C GLN A 59 14.15 1.79 -3.52
N GLY A 60 12.89 1.75 -3.98
CA GLY A 60 12.44 0.90 -5.07
C GLY A 60 13.09 1.24 -6.41
N THR A 61 13.23 0.24 -7.27
CA THR A 61 13.79 0.41 -8.62
C THR A 61 12.93 1.31 -9.50
N THR A 62 11.59 1.28 -9.33
CA THR A 62 10.68 2.16 -10.06
C THR A 62 11.00 3.62 -9.81
N TRP A 63 11.11 4.05 -8.54
CA TRP A 63 11.50 5.43 -8.20
C TRP A 63 12.88 5.79 -8.75
N ARG A 64 13.88 4.91 -8.57
CA ARG A 64 15.26 5.17 -9.03
C ARG A 64 15.41 5.27 -10.55
N ARG A 65 14.49 4.66 -11.31
CA ARG A 65 14.48 4.70 -12.78
C ARG A 65 13.71 5.89 -13.36
N LEU A 66 13.00 6.66 -12.53
CA LEU A 66 12.28 7.83 -13.01
C LEU A 66 13.27 8.92 -13.46
N PRO A 67 12.93 9.66 -14.53
CA PRO A 67 13.59 10.92 -14.86
C PRO A 67 13.64 11.84 -13.65
N GLU A 68 14.66 12.69 -13.58
CA GLU A 68 14.81 13.64 -12.47
C GLU A 68 13.60 14.58 -12.35
N SER A 69 13.07 15.05 -13.47
CA SER A 69 11.86 15.88 -13.53
C SER A 69 10.61 15.22 -12.93
N GLU A 70 10.52 13.89 -12.94
CA GLU A 70 9.41 13.16 -12.33
C GLU A 70 9.65 12.85 -10.85
N ARG A 71 10.90 12.92 -10.40
CA ARG A 71 11.28 12.75 -8.98
C ARG A 71 11.07 14.04 -8.18
N GLU A 72 10.95 15.19 -8.85
CA GLU A 72 10.56 16.47 -8.27
C GLU A 72 9.05 16.54 -8.01
N VAL A 73 8.59 15.74 -7.04
CA VAL A 73 7.19 15.75 -6.61
C VAL A 73 6.92 17.05 -5.83
N ALA A 74 6.19 17.98 -6.45
CA ALA A 74 5.92 19.30 -5.91
C ALA A 74 4.88 19.31 -4.77
N ASP A 75 3.85 18.46 -4.86
CA ASP A 75 2.76 18.41 -3.91
C ASP A 75 2.06 17.03 -3.89
N ALA A 76 1.06 16.89 -3.02
CA ALA A 76 0.27 15.67 -2.88
C ALA A 76 -0.47 15.27 -4.18
N GLU A 77 -0.96 16.22 -4.97
CA GLU A 77 -1.67 15.93 -6.22
C GLU A 77 -0.73 15.37 -7.29
N ALA A 78 0.47 15.96 -7.41
CA ALA A 78 1.54 15.45 -8.26
C ALA A 78 1.94 14.04 -7.82
N ALA A 79 2.07 13.80 -6.51
CA ALA A 79 2.40 12.49 -5.97
C ALA A 79 1.31 11.44 -6.30
N ILE A 80 0.03 11.79 -6.16
CA ILE A 80 -1.10 10.92 -6.47
C ILE A 80 -1.07 10.53 -7.95
N LYS A 81 -0.88 11.49 -8.85
CA LYS A 81 -0.77 11.23 -10.30
C LYS A 81 0.40 10.31 -10.61
N LEU A 82 1.56 10.57 -10.02
CA LEU A 82 2.76 9.76 -10.21
C LEU A 82 2.55 8.33 -9.72
N MET A 83 1.99 8.14 -8.52
CA MET A 83 1.70 6.82 -7.96
C MET A 83 0.65 6.05 -8.77
N ALA A 84 -0.37 6.73 -9.30
CA ALA A 84 -1.34 6.12 -10.19
C ALA A 84 -0.71 5.69 -11.53
N ALA A 85 0.20 6.49 -12.08
CA ALA A 85 0.94 6.17 -13.30
C ALA A 85 1.98 5.04 -13.11
N HIS A 86 2.60 4.97 -11.92
CA HIS A 86 3.63 3.98 -11.59
C HIS A 86 3.30 3.20 -10.30
N PRO A 87 2.26 2.34 -10.29
CA PRO A 87 1.79 1.72 -9.05
C PRO A 87 2.81 0.84 -8.32
N SER A 88 3.77 0.31 -9.06
CA SER A 88 4.88 -0.49 -8.52
C SER A 88 5.80 0.30 -7.57
N MET A 89 5.70 1.63 -7.51
CA MET A 89 6.44 2.45 -6.56
C MET A 89 5.73 2.64 -5.22
N ILE A 90 4.43 2.34 -5.14
CA ILE A 90 3.67 2.50 -3.90
C ILE A 90 4.17 1.46 -2.89
N ARG A 91 4.46 1.91 -1.68
CA ARG A 91 4.79 1.05 -0.54
C ARG A 91 3.65 0.06 -0.31
N ARG A 92 4.03 -1.17 0.00
CA ARG A 92 3.14 -2.33 0.02
C ARG A 92 3.64 -3.36 1.04
N PRO A 93 2.75 -4.21 1.57
CA PRO A 93 1.29 -4.16 1.45
C PRO A 93 0.68 -2.92 2.10
N ILE A 94 -0.53 -2.53 1.69
CA ILE A 94 -1.40 -1.70 2.52
C ILE A 94 -2.54 -2.59 3.00
N TRP A 95 -2.72 -2.66 4.32
CA TRP A 95 -3.83 -3.39 4.94
C TRP A 95 -4.95 -2.40 5.23
N VAL A 96 -6.16 -2.75 4.82
CA VAL A 96 -7.40 -2.04 5.17
C VAL A 96 -8.37 -3.03 5.80
N ASP A 97 -8.91 -2.70 6.97
CA ASP A 97 -10.02 -3.46 7.58
C ASP A 97 -11.33 -2.72 7.30
N ARG A 98 -12.16 -3.25 6.41
CA ARG A 98 -13.40 -2.58 5.97
C ARG A 98 -14.48 -2.51 7.05
N ASP A 99 -14.31 -3.23 8.15
CA ASP A 99 -15.27 -3.23 9.25
C ASP A 99 -14.84 -2.27 10.39
N ARG A 100 -13.70 -1.60 10.26
CA ARG A 100 -13.15 -0.69 11.27
C ARG A 100 -12.87 0.71 10.69
N ASP A 101 -12.54 1.63 11.58
CA ASP A 101 -12.11 2.97 11.21
C ASP A 101 -10.89 2.91 10.27
N ARG A 102 -10.92 3.78 9.26
CA ARG A 102 -9.86 3.99 8.29
C ARG A 102 -8.56 4.46 8.95
N ASP A 103 -8.63 5.01 10.17
CA ASP A 103 -7.50 5.29 11.06
C ASP A 103 -6.80 4.03 11.62
N ARG A 104 -7.25 2.83 11.25
CA ARG A 104 -6.56 1.56 11.53
C ARG A 104 -5.92 0.89 10.31
N ASP A 105 -6.04 1.48 9.12
CA ASP A 105 -5.24 1.07 7.95
C ASP A 105 -3.74 1.02 8.31
N LEU A 106 -2.99 0.08 7.72
CA LEU A 106 -1.56 -0.13 7.99
C LEU A 106 -0.74 -0.05 6.70
N LEU A 107 0.43 0.58 6.80
CA LEU A 107 1.39 0.71 5.71
C LEU A 107 2.59 -0.22 5.93
N GLY A 108 2.78 -1.16 5.01
CA GLY A 108 3.84 -2.16 5.07
C GLY A 108 3.45 -3.42 5.82
N PHE A 109 4.39 -4.36 5.86
CA PHE A 109 4.24 -5.62 6.56
C PHE A 109 5.19 -5.66 7.76
N ASP A 110 4.60 -5.72 8.95
CA ASP A 110 5.28 -5.99 10.21
C ASP A 110 4.37 -6.89 11.04
N VAL A 111 4.90 -8.03 11.49
CA VAL A 111 4.11 -9.07 12.15
C VAL A 111 3.52 -8.55 13.45
N GLU A 112 4.29 -7.84 14.27
CA GLU A 112 3.79 -7.35 15.55
C GLU A 112 2.69 -6.30 15.37
N VAL A 113 2.85 -5.42 14.38
CA VAL A 113 1.82 -4.41 14.06
C VAL A 113 0.54 -5.08 13.56
N TRP A 114 0.66 -6.08 12.68
CA TRP A 114 -0.48 -6.81 12.13
C TRP A 114 -1.20 -7.62 13.22
N GLU A 115 -0.46 -8.31 14.10
CA GLU A 115 -1.02 -9.02 15.27
C GLU A 115 -1.76 -8.07 16.22
N LYS A 116 -1.19 -6.89 16.49
CA LYS A 116 -1.85 -5.87 17.34
C LYS A 116 -3.14 -5.37 16.70
N ALA A 117 -3.18 -5.20 15.38
CA ALA A 117 -4.38 -4.75 14.68
C ALA A 117 -5.54 -5.76 14.75
N LEU A 118 -5.23 -7.06 14.84
CA LEU A 118 -6.24 -8.10 15.03
C LEU A 118 -6.89 -8.05 16.42
N ARG A 119 -6.14 -7.61 17.44
CA ARG A 119 -6.66 -7.49 18.81
C ARG A 119 -7.73 -6.38 18.83
N ARG A 120 -8.85 -6.64 19.52
CA ARG A 120 -9.96 -5.68 19.65
C ARG A 120 -9.54 -4.50 20.50
#